data_AF-A0A954GQX4-F1
#
_entry.id   AF-A0A954GQX4-F1
#
_cell.length_a   1.000
_cell.length_b   1.000
_cell.length_c   1.000
_cell.angle_alpha   90.00
_cell.angle_beta   90.00
_cell.angle_gamma   90.00
#
_symmetry.space_group_name_H-M   'P 1'
#
loop_
_entity.id
_entity.type
_entity.pdbx_description
1 polymer ?
#
loop_
_entity_poly.entity_id
_entity_poly.type
_entity_poly.pdbx_seq_one_letter_code
_entity_poly.pdbx_strand_id
1 'polypeptide(L)'
;RCQNLESKHNQTEFAGKVKDGGFYYTPAAGGSSQAGANPDGGLRSYASMTYAGLKSMIYAGVQPDDPRVKAAQEWIRQFYTIEENPGMGQQGLFYYYQTFAKSLSVMEVDEFVEANGTKHNWRRELVDHLAAVQAENGSWKNEQPRWMEGDANLVTAYALLALRNCRVDQ
;
A
#
# COMPACT_ATOMS: atom_id res chain seq x y z
N ARG A 1 4.95 -12.93 -7.88
CA ARG A 1 4.51 -12.70 -9.28
C ARG A 1 3.17 -11.96 -9.34
N CYS A 2 2.78 -11.24 -8.28
CA CYS A 2 1.51 -10.52 -8.24
C CYS A 2 1.60 -9.08 -8.79
N GLN A 3 2.73 -8.72 -9.41
CA GLN A 3 2.92 -7.38 -9.95
C GLN A 3 2.36 -7.32 -11.38
N ASN A 4 1.67 -6.24 -11.71
CA ASN A 4 1.24 -5.90 -13.06
C ASN A 4 2.41 -5.35 -13.88
N LEU A 5 3.44 -6.20 -14.01
CA LEU A 5 4.67 -5.94 -14.75
C LEU A 5 5.16 -7.26 -15.37
N GLU A 6 5.01 -7.39 -16.69
CA GLU A 6 5.49 -8.54 -17.44
C GLU A 6 7.02 -8.56 -17.51
N SER A 7 7.61 -9.75 -17.36
CA SER A 7 9.05 -9.96 -17.54
C SER A 7 9.36 -11.44 -17.78
N LYS A 8 10.62 -11.75 -18.09
CA LYS A 8 11.09 -13.15 -18.16
C LYS A 8 10.85 -13.95 -16.86
N HIS A 9 10.66 -13.28 -15.72
CA HIS A 9 10.40 -13.91 -14.42
C HIS A 9 8.93 -13.82 -13.97
N ASN A 10 8.10 -13.07 -14.70
CA ASN A 10 6.68 -12.88 -14.43
C ASN A 10 5.88 -12.98 -15.73
N GLN A 11 5.48 -14.21 -16.06
CA GLN A 11 4.77 -14.57 -17.29
C GLN A 11 3.33 -15.05 -17.00
N THR A 12 2.75 -14.61 -15.87
CA THR A 12 1.34 -14.92 -15.58
C THR A 12 0.45 -14.23 -16.61
N GLU A 13 -0.69 -14.81 -16.96
CA GLU A 13 -1.64 -14.21 -17.93
C GLU A 13 -2.10 -12.79 -17.57
N PHE A 14 -2.00 -12.39 -16.30
CA PHE A 14 -2.39 -11.06 -15.81
C PHE A 14 -1.31 -9.99 -15.97
N ALA A 15 -0.03 -10.38 -15.97
CA ALA A 15 1.10 -9.47 -15.78
C ALA A 15 1.18 -8.38 -16.86
N GLY A 16 0.76 -8.72 -18.07
CA GLY A 16 0.73 -7.84 -19.23
C GLY A 16 -0.64 -7.22 -19.53
N LYS A 17 -1.65 -7.33 -18.65
CA LYS A 17 -2.99 -6.77 -18.94
C LYS A 17 -3.12 -5.33 -18.44
N VAL A 18 -2.82 -5.08 -17.16
CA VAL A 18 -2.95 -3.74 -16.56
C VAL A 18 -1.72 -2.86 -16.79
N LYS A 19 -0.51 -3.42 -16.70
CA LYS A 19 0.78 -2.77 -17.02
C LYS A 19 1.07 -1.46 -16.25
N ASP A 20 0.57 -1.34 -15.03
CA ASP A 20 0.74 -0.13 -14.20
C ASP A 20 1.88 -0.25 -13.17
N GLY A 21 2.52 -1.42 -13.04
CA GLY A 21 3.59 -1.64 -12.06
C GLY A 21 3.13 -1.88 -10.62
N GLY A 22 1.84 -1.72 -10.34
CA GLY A 22 1.24 -2.01 -9.03
C GLY A 22 1.03 -3.50 -8.80
N PHE A 23 0.49 -3.85 -7.64
CA PHE A 23 0.28 -5.26 -7.25
C PHE A 23 -1.18 -5.58 -7.02
N TYR A 24 -1.58 -6.77 -7.47
CA TYR A 24 -2.83 -7.44 -7.10
C TYR A 24 -2.58 -8.50 -6.02
N TYR A 25 -3.65 -9.14 -5.52
CA TYR A 25 -3.56 -10.04 -4.37
C TYR A 25 -2.82 -11.35 -4.67
N THR A 26 -3.27 -12.11 -5.67
CA THR A 26 -2.64 -13.41 -6.00
C THR A 26 -2.86 -13.81 -7.45
N PRO A 27 -1.89 -14.47 -8.11
CA PRO A 27 -2.10 -15.14 -9.40
C PRO A 27 -2.55 -16.59 -9.24
N ALA A 28 -2.57 -17.13 -8.02
CA ALA A 28 -2.94 -18.53 -7.79
C ALA A 28 -4.44 -18.75 -8.02
N ALA A 29 -4.81 -19.99 -8.38
CA ALA A 29 -6.20 -20.43 -8.54
C ALA A 29 -7.04 -19.55 -9.50
N GLY A 30 -6.46 -19.15 -10.64
CA GLY A 30 -7.13 -18.28 -11.62
C GLY A 30 -7.04 -16.79 -11.28
N GLY A 31 -6.31 -16.43 -10.23
CA GLY A 31 -5.98 -15.05 -9.89
C GLY A 31 -7.12 -14.29 -9.20
N SER A 32 -6.75 -13.32 -8.38
CA SER A 32 -7.72 -12.46 -7.70
C SER A 32 -7.13 -11.09 -7.40
N SER A 33 -7.98 -10.08 -7.53
CA SER A 33 -7.78 -8.76 -6.94
C SER A 33 -9.04 -8.32 -6.23
N GLN A 34 -8.88 -7.75 -5.04
CA GLN A 34 -9.98 -7.22 -4.25
C GLN A 34 -10.48 -5.87 -4.80
N ALA A 35 -9.67 -5.21 -5.64
CA ALA A 35 -10.03 -4.03 -6.42
C ALA A 35 -10.79 -4.38 -7.72
N GLY A 36 -11.02 -5.68 -7.97
CA GLY A 36 -11.72 -6.18 -9.15
C GLY A 36 -10.81 -6.35 -10.37
N ALA A 37 -11.44 -6.55 -11.53
CA ALA A 37 -10.77 -6.78 -12.80
C ALA A 37 -11.23 -5.79 -13.87
N ASN A 38 -10.38 -5.56 -14.86
CA ASN A 38 -10.71 -4.87 -16.10
C ASN A 38 -11.53 -5.77 -17.02
N PRO A 39 -12.22 -5.22 -18.04
CA PRO A 39 -13.02 -6.02 -18.98
C PRO A 39 -12.24 -7.11 -19.72
N ASP A 40 -10.92 -6.93 -19.91
CA ASP A 40 -10.00 -7.91 -20.51
C ASP A 40 -9.50 -8.98 -19.52
N GLY A 41 -10.00 -8.95 -18.28
CA GLY A 41 -9.59 -9.84 -17.18
C GLY A 41 -8.29 -9.43 -16.49
N GLY A 42 -7.77 -8.22 -16.74
CA GLY A 42 -6.62 -7.68 -15.99
C GLY A 42 -6.96 -7.45 -14.52
N LEU A 43 -6.18 -8.00 -13.59
CA LEU A 43 -6.41 -7.85 -12.15
C LEU A 43 -5.89 -6.49 -11.67
N ARG A 44 -6.77 -5.64 -11.15
CA ARG A 44 -6.42 -4.26 -10.79
C ARG A 44 -5.46 -4.19 -9.62
N SER A 45 -4.49 -3.28 -9.69
CA SER A 45 -3.61 -2.94 -8.59
C SER A 45 -4.34 -2.18 -7.49
N TYR A 46 -3.88 -2.28 -6.24
CA TYR A 46 -4.36 -1.44 -5.15
C TYR A 46 -3.30 -1.24 -4.07
N ALA A 47 -3.41 -0.13 -3.33
CA ALA A 47 -2.27 0.42 -2.60
C ALA A 47 -1.73 -0.51 -1.52
N SER A 48 -2.59 -1.12 -0.70
CA SER A 48 -2.10 -2.02 0.36
C SER A 48 -1.32 -3.23 -0.19
N MET A 49 -1.64 -3.72 -1.39
CA MET A 49 -0.83 -4.78 -2.04
C MET A 49 0.42 -4.21 -2.71
N THR A 50 0.36 -3.04 -3.33
CA THR A 50 1.55 -2.41 -3.93
C THR A 50 2.61 -2.12 -2.87
N TYR A 51 2.22 -1.54 -1.72
CA TYR A 51 3.11 -1.34 -0.58
C TYR A 51 3.61 -2.65 0.02
N ALA A 52 2.74 -3.65 0.21
CA ALA A 52 3.16 -4.96 0.72
C ALA A 52 4.16 -5.66 -0.22
N GLY A 53 3.93 -5.58 -1.53
CA GLY A 53 4.81 -6.11 -2.58
C GLY A 53 6.17 -5.43 -2.58
N LEU A 54 6.19 -4.09 -2.57
CA LEU A 54 7.41 -3.30 -2.50
C LEU A 54 8.23 -3.61 -1.24
N LYS A 55 7.60 -3.57 -0.06
CA LYS A 55 8.23 -3.93 1.21
C LYS A 55 8.82 -5.34 1.18
N SER A 56 8.11 -6.30 0.59
CA SER A 56 8.61 -7.68 0.47
C SER A 56 9.84 -7.77 -0.42
N MET A 57 9.91 -6.99 -1.51
CA MET A 57 11.09 -6.92 -2.37
C MET A 57 12.29 -6.33 -1.62
N ILE A 58 12.09 -5.25 -0.86
CA ILE A 58 13.14 -4.61 -0.06
C ILE A 58 13.71 -5.61 0.96
N TYR A 59 12.86 -6.30 1.71
CA TYR A 59 13.30 -7.32 2.66
C TYR A 59 13.94 -8.56 2.01
N ALA A 60 13.65 -8.84 0.75
CA ALA A 60 14.33 -9.88 -0.02
C ALA A 60 15.67 -9.41 -0.62
N GLY A 61 16.12 -8.17 -0.33
CA GLY A 61 17.38 -7.62 -0.82
C GLY A 61 17.36 -7.17 -2.28
N VAL A 62 16.17 -7.02 -2.87
CA VAL A 62 16.04 -6.49 -4.24
C VAL A 62 16.44 -5.01 -4.24
N GLN A 63 17.34 -4.65 -5.14
CA GLN A 63 17.94 -3.33 -5.17
C GLN A 63 16.96 -2.24 -5.64
N PRO A 64 17.13 -0.97 -5.18
CA PRO A 64 16.26 0.14 -5.57
C PRO A 64 16.20 0.41 -7.08
N ASP A 65 17.25 0.04 -7.81
CA ASP A 65 17.35 0.25 -9.25
C ASP A 65 16.65 -0.84 -10.09
N ASP A 66 16.22 -1.93 -9.46
CA ASP A 66 15.49 -3.03 -10.10
C ASP A 66 14.19 -2.50 -10.74
N PRO A 67 13.89 -2.87 -12.00
CA PRO A 67 12.69 -2.41 -12.69
C PRO A 67 11.39 -2.65 -11.92
N ARG A 68 11.29 -3.73 -11.14
CA ARG A 68 10.11 -4.06 -10.33
C ARG A 68 9.93 -3.08 -9.18
N VAL A 69 11.03 -2.71 -8.53
CA VAL A 69 11.02 -1.75 -7.43
C VAL A 69 10.65 -0.36 -7.97
N LYS A 70 11.27 0.07 -9.06
CA LYS A 70 10.94 1.34 -9.73
C LYS A 70 9.48 1.43 -10.15
N ALA A 71 8.94 0.37 -10.77
CA ALA A 71 7.54 0.36 -11.20
C ALA A 71 6.55 0.44 -10.03
N ALA A 72 6.85 -0.23 -8.91
CA ALA A 72 6.03 -0.15 -7.71
C ALA A 72 6.07 1.26 -7.08
N GLN A 73 7.26 1.87 -7.01
CA GLN A 73 7.43 3.23 -6.52
C GLN A 73 6.69 4.24 -7.41
N GLU A 74 6.77 4.10 -8.73
CA GLU A 74 6.05 4.99 -9.65
C GLU A 74 4.53 4.88 -9.47
N TRP A 75 3.99 3.67 -9.33
CA TRP A 75 2.58 3.48 -9.00
C TRP A 75 2.22 4.21 -7.70
N ILE A 76 3.03 4.03 -6.65
CA ILE A 76 2.82 4.70 -5.36
C ILE A 76 2.84 6.23 -5.50
N ARG A 77 3.74 6.79 -6.31
CA ARG A 77 3.83 8.22 -6.59
C ARG A 77 2.60 8.77 -7.31
N GLN A 78 1.93 7.96 -8.13
CA GLN A 78 0.73 8.36 -8.87
C GLN A 78 -0.55 8.32 -8.02
N PHE A 79 -0.57 7.48 -6.98
CA PHE A 79 -1.76 7.22 -6.17
C PHE A 79 -1.54 7.51 -4.69
N TYR A 80 -0.62 8.42 -4.35
CA TYR A 80 -0.38 8.79 -2.96
C TYR A 80 -1.62 9.47 -2.37
N THR A 81 -2.06 8.99 -1.20
CA THR A 81 -3.10 9.63 -0.39
C THR A 81 -3.11 9.03 1.00
N ILE A 82 -3.59 9.80 1.99
CA ILE A 82 -3.90 9.32 3.33
C ILE A 82 -5.40 9.15 3.56
N GLU A 83 -6.25 9.49 2.58
CA GLU A 83 -7.70 9.56 2.75
C GLU A 83 -8.39 8.21 2.47
N GLU A 84 -7.78 7.38 1.63
CA GLU A 84 -8.30 6.07 1.26
C GLU A 84 -7.16 5.06 1.01
N ASN A 85 -7.53 3.80 0.78
CA ASN A 85 -6.66 2.78 0.20
C ASN A 85 -6.92 2.77 -1.32
N PRO A 86 -6.07 3.40 -2.16
CA PRO A 86 -6.31 3.52 -3.59
C PRO A 86 -6.68 2.19 -4.26
N GLY A 87 -7.80 2.20 -4.99
CA GLY A 87 -8.40 1.01 -5.61
C GLY A 87 -9.36 0.22 -4.71
N MET A 88 -9.43 0.55 -3.42
CA MET A 88 -10.28 -0.11 -2.42
C MET A 88 -11.18 0.85 -1.62
N GLY A 89 -10.96 2.16 -1.75
CA GLY A 89 -11.65 3.16 -0.94
C GLY A 89 -11.35 2.98 0.55
N GLN A 90 -12.39 2.96 1.38
CA GLN A 90 -12.26 2.81 2.82
C GLN A 90 -12.00 1.35 3.27
N GLN A 91 -11.94 0.36 2.36
CA GLN A 91 -11.74 -1.04 2.76
C GLN A 91 -10.26 -1.38 2.97
N GLY A 92 -9.93 -1.97 4.13
CA GLY A 92 -8.54 -2.34 4.46
C GLY A 92 -7.65 -1.12 4.70
N LEU A 93 -8.24 0.00 5.14
CA LEU A 93 -7.61 1.30 5.24
C LEU A 93 -6.55 1.35 6.35
N PHE A 94 -6.78 0.68 7.47
CA PHE A 94 -5.81 0.67 8.57
C PHE A 94 -4.67 -0.28 8.31
N TYR A 95 -4.93 -1.41 7.65
CA TYR A 95 -3.87 -2.25 7.10
C TYR A 95 -3.06 -1.50 6.03
N TYR A 96 -3.72 -0.67 5.21
CA TYR A 96 -3.05 0.24 4.29
C TYR A 96 -2.11 1.19 5.06
N TYR A 97 -2.58 1.92 6.07
CA TYR A 97 -1.72 2.83 6.86
C TYR A 97 -0.50 2.13 7.46
N GLN A 98 -0.69 0.93 8.02
CA GLN A 98 0.40 0.14 8.56
C GLN A 98 1.44 -0.22 7.48
N THR A 99 0.98 -0.68 6.31
CA THR A 99 1.88 -1.09 5.22
C THR A 99 2.53 0.10 4.53
N PHE A 100 1.79 1.19 4.32
CA PHE A 100 2.26 2.49 3.86
C PHE A 100 3.42 3.00 4.73
N ALA A 101 3.18 3.20 6.03
CA ALA A 101 4.15 3.81 6.94
C ALA A 101 5.41 2.94 7.05
N LYS A 102 5.22 1.63 7.17
CA LYS A 102 6.35 0.69 7.26
C LYS A 102 7.16 0.66 5.97
N SER A 103 6.53 0.76 4.80
CA SER A 103 7.24 0.73 3.52
C SER A 103 8.05 2.00 3.31
N LEU A 104 7.46 3.18 3.55
CA LEU A 104 8.18 4.45 3.42
C LEU A 104 9.32 4.58 4.44
N SER A 105 9.12 4.05 5.65
CA SER A 105 10.18 3.98 6.66
C SER A 105 11.35 3.10 6.22
N VAL A 106 11.12 1.88 5.71
CA VAL A 106 12.23 1.00 5.27
C VAL A 106 12.89 1.47 3.97
N MET A 107 12.22 2.34 3.21
CA MET A 107 12.78 3.02 2.05
C MET A 107 13.57 4.28 2.45
N GLU A 108 13.60 4.63 3.74
CA GLU A 108 14.28 5.83 4.25
C GLU A 108 13.79 7.11 3.56
N VAL A 109 12.48 7.19 3.26
CA VAL A 109 11.89 8.35 2.61
C VAL A 109 11.70 9.47 3.63
N ASP A 110 12.45 10.56 3.50
CA ASP A 110 12.26 11.74 4.36
C ASP A 110 11.09 12.60 3.87
N GLU A 111 11.14 13.04 2.63
CA GLU A 111 10.09 13.77 1.93
C GLU A 111 9.57 12.90 0.78
N PHE A 112 8.26 12.65 0.77
CA PHE A 112 7.65 11.92 -0.34
C PHE A 112 7.30 12.89 -1.47
N VAL A 113 7.58 12.50 -2.71
CA VAL A 113 7.30 13.33 -3.89
C VAL A 113 6.38 12.57 -4.83
N GLU A 114 5.18 13.09 -5.05
CA GLU A 114 4.21 12.58 -6.01
C GLU A 114 4.72 12.63 -7.45
N ALA A 115 4.00 11.97 -8.37
CA ALA A 115 4.30 12.01 -9.80
C ALA A 115 4.14 13.43 -10.39
N ASN A 116 3.21 14.23 -9.84
CA ASN A 116 2.99 15.62 -10.23
C ASN A 116 4.01 16.62 -9.63
N GLY A 117 4.92 16.15 -8.76
CA GLY A 117 5.93 16.98 -8.08
C GLY A 117 5.51 17.56 -6.74
N THR A 118 4.28 17.33 -6.27
CA THR A 118 3.84 17.69 -4.92
C THR A 118 4.68 16.96 -3.87
N LYS A 119 5.04 17.68 -2.82
CA LYS A 119 5.90 17.20 -1.73
C LYS A 119 5.08 17.00 -0.47
N HIS A 120 5.35 15.90 0.22
CA HIS A 120 4.63 15.47 1.41
C HIS A 120 5.56 15.20 2.57
N ASN A 121 5.19 15.74 3.74
CA ASN A 121 5.67 15.22 5.01
C ASN A 121 4.76 14.08 5.43
N TRP A 122 4.94 12.92 4.80
CA TRP A 122 4.06 11.76 4.95
C TRP A 122 3.90 11.29 6.40
N ARG A 123 4.97 11.43 7.22
CA ARG A 123 4.95 11.09 8.64
C ARG A 123 3.96 12.00 9.36
N ARG A 124 4.09 13.31 9.16
CA ARG A 124 3.24 14.32 9.79
C ARG A 124 1.79 14.17 9.35
N GLU A 125 1.56 14.03 8.05
CA GLU A 125 0.24 13.83 7.46
C GLU A 125 -0.47 12.61 8.06
N LEU A 126 0.22 11.47 8.17
CA LEU A 126 -0.36 10.28 8.76
C LEU A 126 -0.61 10.40 10.27
N VAL A 127 0.30 11.05 11.01
CA VAL A 127 0.10 11.32 12.45
C VAL A 127 -1.11 12.22 12.68
N ASP A 128 -1.21 13.32 11.93
CA ASP A 128 -2.33 14.27 12.06
C ASP A 128 -3.66 13.59 11.67
N HIS A 129 -3.67 12.79 10.61
CA HIS A 129 -4.85 12.02 10.21
C HIS A 129 -5.29 11.03 11.29
N LEU A 130 -4.37 10.17 11.77
CA LEU A 130 -4.69 9.18 12.80
C LEU A 130 -5.15 9.85 14.10
N ALA A 131 -4.57 10.99 14.49
CA ALA A 131 -5.05 11.75 15.65
C ALA A 131 -6.49 12.26 15.45
N ALA A 132 -6.83 12.74 14.25
CA ALA A 132 -8.16 13.26 13.94
C ALA A 132 -9.26 12.18 13.96
N VAL A 133 -8.91 10.93 13.63
CA VAL A 133 -9.88 9.80 13.59
C VAL A 133 -9.79 8.87 14.80
N GLN A 134 -9.02 9.24 15.84
CA GLN A 134 -8.96 8.49 17.09
C GLN A 134 -10.26 8.68 17.89
N ALA A 135 -10.83 7.60 18.40
CA ALA A 135 -11.98 7.68 19.30
C ALA A 135 -11.57 8.21 20.68
N GLU A 136 -12.54 8.73 21.45
CA GLU A 136 -12.30 9.28 22.80
C GLU A 136 -11.63 8.31 23.76
N ASN A 137 -11.89 7.01 23.62
CA ASN A 137 -11.27 5.96 24.42
C ASN A 137 -9.85 5.58 23.97
N GLY A 138 -9.30 6.31 22.99
CA GLY A 138 -7.97 6.10 22.43
C GLY A 138 -7.86 5.01 21.36
N SER A 139 -8.96 4.33 21.03
CA SER A 139 -8.95 3.27 20.02
C SER A 139 -9.21 3.81 18.61
N TRP A 140 -8.94 2.98 17.61
CA TRP A 140 -9.35 3.21 16.23
C TRP A 140 -10.21 2.05 15.75
N LYS A 141 -11.10 2.35 14.81
CA LYS A 141 -11.96 1.38 14.13
C LYS A 141 -12.28 1.89 12.74
N ASN A 142 -12.45 0.98 11.78
CA ASN A 142 -12.99 1.31 10.47
C ASN A 142 -14.51 1.06 10.42
N GLU A 143 -15.25 1.98 9.81
CA GLU A 143 -16.67 1.79 9.52
C GLU A 143 -16.90 0.70 8.45
N GLN A 144 -15.91 0.44 7.60
CA GLN A 144 -15.90 -0.69 6.66
C GLN A 144 -15.29 -1.93 7.32
N PRO A 145 -16.09 -2.91 7.77
CA PRO A 145 -15.63 -3.97 8.66
C PRO A 145 -14.86 -5.10 7.95
N ARG A 146 -14.71 -5.03 6.63
CA ARG A 146 -14.04 -6.06 5.84
C ARG A 146 -12.63 -6.31 6.36
N TRP A 147 -12.21 -7.57 6.36
CA TRP A 147 -10.92 -8.02 6.92
C TRP A 147 -10.71 -7.65 8.39
N MET A 148 -11.80 -7.73 9.17
CA MET A 148 -11.83 -7.49 10.61
C MET A 148 -11.50 -6.05 11.02
N GLU A 149 -11.53 -5.08 10.11
CA GLU A 149 -11.29 -3.67 10.48
C GLU A 149 -12.46 -3.04 11.28
N GLY A 150 -13.54 -3.80 11.51
CA GLY A 150 -14.57 -3.44 12.50
C GLY A 150 -14.17 -3.75 13.96
N ASP A 151 -13.08 -4.50 14.18
CA ASP A 151 -12.55 -4.82 15.51
C ASP A 151 -11.53 -3.76 15.94
N ALA A 152 -11.87 -3.02 17.00
CA ALA A 152 -11.03 -1.95 17.50
C ALA A 152 -9.67 -2.43 18.02
N ASN A 153 -9.55 -3.68 18.48
CA ASN A 153 -8.26 -4.21 18.96
C ASN A 153 -7.26 -4.37 17.80
N LEU A 154 -7.73 -4.96 16.70
CA LEU A 154 -6.90 -5.14 15.50
C LEU A 154 -6.51 -3.80 14.90
N VAL A 155 -7.50 -2.91 14.73
CA VAL A 155 -7.28 -1.62 14.09
C VAL A 155 -6.39 -0.71 14.94
N THR A 156 -6.57 -0.70 16.26
CA THR A 156 -5.66 0.03 17.17
C THR A 156 -4.24 -0.50 17.06
N ALA A 157 -4.04 -1.82 16.95
CA ALA A 157 -2.71 -2.39 16.74
C ALA A 157 -2.09 -1.92 15.41
N TYR A 158 -2.86 -1.86 14.32
CA TYR A 158 -2.39 -1.31 13.04
C TYR A 158 -2.02 0.17 13.12
N ALA A 159 -2.86 0.99 13.76
CA ALA A 159 -2.59 2.42 13.94
C ALA A 159 -1.31 2.66 14.76
N LEU A 160 -1.13 1.94 15.87
CA LEU A 160 0.08 2.06 16.70
C LEU A 160 1.34 1.61 15.95
N LEU A 161 1.24 0.56 15.14
CA LEU A 161 2.35 0.12 14.28
C LEU A 161 2.66 1.15 13.20
N ALA A 162 1.66 1.80 12.61
CA ALA A 162 1.86 2.89 11.66
C ALA A 162 2.58 4.07 12.32
N LEU A 163 2.07 4.54 13.47
CA LEU A 163 2.66 5.63 14.25
C LEU A 163 4.10 5.34 14.68
N ARG A 164 4.43 4.09 15.02
CA ARG A 164 5.81 3.69 15.31
C ARG A 164 6.76 3.98 14.13
N ASN A 165 6.33 3.74 12.90
CA ASN A 165 7.14 3.97 11.70
C ASN A 165 7.17 5.46 11.28
N CYS A 166 6.32 6.31 11.88
CA CYS A 166 6.40 7.76 11.73
C CYS A 166 7.42 8.42 12.66
N ARG A 167 8.02 7.69 13.59
CA ARG A 167 9.09 8.23 14.44
C ARG A 167 10.37 8.32 13.62
N VAL A 168 11.08 9.43 13.78
CA VAL A 168 12.49 9.54 13.40
C VAL A 168 13.27 9.00 14.59
N ASP A 169 14.13 8.01 14.39
CA ASP A 169 14.97 7.51 15.49
C ASP A 169 15.76 8.71 16.08
N GLN A 170 15.74 8.83 17.42
CA GLN A 170 16.48 9.85 18.18
C GLN A 170 17.97 9.54 18.22
#